data_AF-A0A3D2SNM7-F1
#
_entry.id   AF-A0A3D2SNM7-F1
#
_cell.length_a   1.000
_cell.length_b   1.000
_cell.length_c   1.000
_cell.angle_alpha   90.00
_cell.angle_beta   90.00
_cell.angle_gamma   90.00
#
_symmetry.space_group_name_H-M   'P 1'
#
loop_
_entity.id
_entity.type
_entity.pdbx_description
1 polymer ?
#
loop_
_entity_poly.entity_id
_entity_poly.type
_entity_poly.pdbx_seq_one_letter_code
_entity_poly.pdbx_strand_id
1 'polypeptide(L)' 'MTNTNYTEISDSQDCESYINQFIQDFQIRSAEIGKGTVIKRALPSRQKRMIGAWCFLDHAGPVTFPQG' A
#
# COMPACT_ATOMS: atom_id res chain seq x y z
N MET A 1 41.20 20.72 -25.25
CA MET A 1 40.72 19.43 -24.72
C MET A 1 39.53 19.73 -23.84
N THR A 2 38.31 19.49 -24.32
CA THR A 2 37.06 19.88 -23.64
C THR A 2 36.76 18.94 -22.49
N ASN A 3 36.80 19.49 -21.27
CA ASN A 3 36.48 18.80 -20.03
C ASN A 3 34.96 18.82 -19.86
N THR A 4 34.24 17.94 -20.56
CA THR A 4 32.78 17.83 -20.47
C THR A 4 32.42 17.18 -19.14
N ASN A 5 32.23 18.00 -18.10
CA ASN A 5 31.54 17.57 -16.89
C ASN A 5 30.07 17.42 -17.25
N TYR A 6 29.61 16.17 -17.37
CA TYR A 6 28.19 15.85 -17.45
C TYR A 6 27.55 16.15 -16.09
N THR A 7 27.19 17.40 -15.87
CA THR A 7 26.19 17.72 -14.86
C THR A 7 24.86 17.24 -15.44
N GLU A 8 24.44 16.03 -15.10
CA GLU A 8 23.07 15.61 -15.35
C GLU A 8 22.16 16.62 -14.64
N ILE A 9 21.52 17.49 -15.42
CA ILE A 9 20.56 18.46 -14.92
C ILE A 9 19.35 17.65 -14.46
N SER A 10 19.02 17.71 -13.17
CA SER A 10 17.82 17.07 -12.63
C SER A 10 16.59 17.65 -13.33
N ASP A 11 15.84 16.81 -14.03
CA ASP A 11 14.56 17.22 -14.63
C ASP A 11 13.44 16.99 -13.60
N SER A 12 12.56 17.98 -13.44
CA SER A 12 11.35 17.86 -12.63
C SER A 12 10.45 16.68 -13.05
N GLN A 13 10.51 16.27 -14.32
CA GLN A 13 9.75 15.13 -14.84
C GLN A 13 10.27 13.78 -14.31
N ASP A 14 11.52 13.74 -13.83
CA ASP A 14 12.09 12.53 -13.24
C ASP A 14 11.48 12.22 -11.88
N CYS A 15 10.87 13.21 -11.20
CA CYS A 15 10.26 13.01 -9.89
C CYS A 15 9.12 11.98 -9.91
N GLU A 16 8.18 12.09 -10.86
CA GLU A 16 7.04 11.18 -10.95
C GLU A 16 7.49 9.77 -11.37
N SER A 17 8.36 9.71 -12.39
CA SER A 17 8.92 8.47 -12.91
C SER A 17 9.73 7.71 -11.87
N TYR A 18 10.45 8.43 -10.99
CA TYR A 18 11.21 7.83 -9.90
C TYR A 18 10.30 7.28 -8.79
N ILE A 19 9.32 8.06 -8.33
CA ILE A 19 8.44 7.66 -7.21
C ILE A 19 7.60 6.43 -7.57
N ASN A 20 7.06 6.38 -8.78
CA ASN A 20 6.19 5.29 -9.22
C ASN A 20 6.87 3.91 -9.21
N GLN A 21 8.20 3.85 -9.22
CA GLN A 21 8.96 2.59 -9.10
C GLN A 21 8.80 1.93 -7.72
N PHE A 22 8.48 2.70 -6.69
CA PHE A 22 8.40 2.22 -5.30
C PHE A 22 6.97 2.02 -4.80
N ILE A 23 5.97 2.51 -5.54
CA ILE A 23 4.57 2.35 -5.20
C ILE A 23 4.09 0.98 -5.68
N GLN A 24 3.30 0.31 -4.85
CA GLN A 24 2.70 -0.98 -5.15
C GLN A 24 1.24 -0.94 -4.76
N ASP A 25 0.36 -1.42 -5.65
CA ASP A 25 -1.06 -1.63 -5.37
C ASP A 25 -1.36 -3.13 -5.37
N PHE A 26 -2.15 -3.56 -4.39
CA PHE A 26 -2.68 -4.91 -4.34
C PHE A 26 -4.05 -4.92 -3.66
N GLN A 27 -4.95 -5.74 -4.19
CA GLN A 27 -6.29 -5.86 -3.67
C GLN A 27 -6.31 -6.52 -2.30
N ILE A 28 -7.06 -5.92 -1.37
CA ILE A 28 -7.29 -6.47 -0.03
C ILE A 28 -8.45 -7.48 -0.06
N ARG A 29 -8.40 -8.46 0.84
CA ARG A 29 -9.33 -9.60 0.81
C ARG A 29 -10.42 -9.47 1.86
N SER A 30 -11.56 -10.11 1.63
CA SER A 30 -12.55 -10.30 2.69
C SER A 30 -12.04 -11.34 3.71
N ALA A 31 -12.43 -11.19 4.96
CA ALA A 31 -12.25 -12.20 6.00
C ALA A 31 -13.42 -12.15 6.98
N GLU A 32 -13.67 -13.27 7.65
CA GLU A 32 -14.66 -13.35 8.73
C GLU A 32 -13.95 -13.29 10.09
N ILE A 33 -14.54 -12.54 11.02
CA ILE A 33 -14.14 -12.48 12.42
C ILE A 33 -15.35 -12.73 13.33
N GLY A 34 -15.10 -13.26 14.52
CA GLY A 34 -16.15 -13.51 15.51
C GLY A 34 -17.20 -14.50 14.99
N LYS A 35 -18.47 -14.06 14.93
CA LYS A 35 -19.63 -14.87 14.55
C LYS A 35 -20.21 -14.42 13.20
N GLY A 36 -19.42 -14.44 12.12
CA GLY A 36 -19.94 -14.04 10.80
C GLY A 36 -19.67 -12.60 10.39
N THR A 37 -18.96 -11.80 11.20
CA THR A 37 -18.71 -10.40 10.83
C THR A 37 -17.67 -10.33 9.72
N VAL A 38 -18.07 -9.85 8.54
CA VAL A 38 -17.20 -9.70 7.38
C VAL A 38 -16.43 -8.37 7.44
N ILE A 39 -15.11 -8.44 7.27
CA ILE A 39 -14.19 -7.29 7.20
C ILE A 39 -13.35 -7.33 5.92
N LYS A 40 -12.58 -6.28 5.67
CA LYS A 40 -11.50 -6.27 4.67
C LYS A 40 -10.14 -6.33 5.35
N ARG A 41 -9.40 -7.43 5.16
CA ARG A 41 -8.04 -7.61 5.70
C ARG A 41 -7.00 -7.13 4.70
N ALA A 42 -6.27 -6.10 5.09
CA ALA A 42 -5.19 -5.51 4.30
C ALA A 42 -3.83 -6.15 4.62
N LEU A 43 -3.55 -6.43 5.90
CA LEU A 43 -2.34 -7.13 6.35
C LEU A 43 -2.67 -8.27 7.32
N PRO A 44 -1.96 -9.42 7.26
CA PRO A 44 -1.01 -9.79 6.22
C PRO A 44 -1.69 -10.24 4.92
N SER A 45 -1.05 -9.98 3.79
CA SER A 45 -1.37 -10.52 2.47
C SER A 45 -0.18 -11.31 1.89
N ARG A 46 -0.39 -11.99 0.75
CA ARG A 46 0.70 -12.67 0.05
C ARG A 46 1.75 -11.67 -0.46
N GLN A 47 1.30 -10.49 -0.87
CA GLN A 47 2.12 -9.41 -1.44
C GLN A 47 2.84 -8.60 -0.36
N LYS A 48 2.24 -8.42 0.83
CA LYS A 48 2.81 -7.63 1.92
C LYS A 48 2.43 -8.21 3.28
N ARG A 49 3.43 -8.62 4.06
CA ARG A 49 3.21 -9.15 5.42
C ARG A 49 3.22 -8.07 6.50
N MET A 50 4.08 -7.05 6.36
CA MET A 50 4.29 -6.02 7.35
C MET A 50 4.60 -4.65 6.71
N ILE A 51 4.35 -3.59 7.46
CA ILE A 51 4.84 -2.22 7.20
C ILE A 51 5.43 -1.70 8.50
N GLY A 52 6.76 -1.57 8.60
CA GLY A 52 7.42 -1.29 9.89
C GLY A 52 7.04 -2.35 10.93
N ALA A 53 6.58 -1.93 12.11
CA ALA A 53 6.09 -2.82 13.16
C ALA A 53 4.63 -3.31 12.96
N TRP A 54 3.90 -2.75 11.99
CA TRP A 54 2.50 -3.12 11.73
C TRP A 54 2.43 -4.46 11.00
N CYS A 55 1.98 -5.51 11.70
CA CYS A 55 1.87 -6.88 11.17
C CYS A 55 0.43 -7.35 10.90
N PHE A 56 -0.57 -6.51 11.20
CA PHE A 56 -1.98 -6.83 11.04
C PHE A 56 -2.80 -5.56 10.80
N LEU A 57 -3.75 -5.60 9.86
CA LEU A 57 -4.64 -4.48 9.57
C LEU A 57 -5.96 -4.98 8.98
N ASP A 58 -7.05 -4.72 9.70
CA ASP A 58 -8.44 -4.97 9.26
C ASP A 58 -9.21 -3.65 9.17
N HIS A 59 -9.95 -3.47 8.08
CA HIS A 59 -10.94 -2.42 7.92
C HIS A 59 -12.35 -3.03 8.10
N ALA A 60 -13.04 -2.60 9.14
CA ALA A 60 -14.39 -3.05 9.48
C ALA A 60 -15.42 -1.96 9.11
N GLY A 61 -16.26 -2.25 8.12
CA GLY A 61 -17.33 -1.37 7.68
C GLY A 61 -16.94 -0.41 6.54
N PRO A 62 -17.73 0.66 6.31
CA PRO A 62 -18.99 0.96 7.03
C PRO A 62 -20.03 -0.15 6.83
N VAL A 63 -20.74 -0.50 7.89
CA VAL A 63 -21.81 -1.51 7.88
C VAL A 63 -22.79 -1.22 9.02
N THR A 64 -24.07 -1.51 8.82
CA THR A 64 -25.10 -1.42 9.86
C THR A 64 -25.51 -2.83 10.27
N PHE A 65 -25.59 -3.09 11.57
CA PHE A 65 -26.09 -4.34 12.11
C PHE A 65 -27.50 -4.14 12.66
N PRO A 66 -28.38 -5.17 12.62
CA PRO A 66 -29.61 -5.15 13.38
C PRO A 66 -29.33 -4.89 14.85
N GLN A 67 -30.26 -4.21 15.52
CA GLN A 67 -30.25 -4.14 16.98
C GLN A 67 -30.48 -5.55 17.54
N GLY A 68 -29.71 -5.89 18.58
CA GLY A 68 -29.61 -7.19 19.27
C GLY A 68 -30.79 -8.14 19.10
#